data_AF-A0A939R1E4-F1
#
_entry.id   AF-A0A939R1E4-F1
#
_cell.length_a   1.000
_cell.length_b   1.000
_cell.length_c   1.000
_cell.angle_alpha   90.00
_cell.angle_beta   90.00
_cell.angle_gamma   90.00
#
_symmetry.space_group_name_H-M   'P 1'
#
loop_
_entity.id
_entity.type
_entity.pdbx_description
1 polymer ?
#
loop_
_entity_poly.entity_id
_entity_poly.type
_entity_poly.pdbx_seq_one_letter_code
_entity_poly.pdbx_strand_id
1 'polypeptide(L)'
;MKSPGGIICCIVLAIGLTACSGNNSQAQQETLRYRFASQEEGRRLRLASTEYFDSLSQNDIDWKLACSGKTLEEFKAIASDQIQEFSDAEKQALGKIMDFIQARLTELEIRLPMDDEIIFIKSDMHDEGNMGGFTHKNEIYLSSNETEYYVSVFQPEPDYDADYKEYCLHFSRCLVAHEIFHCASRNDPQFRKAMYGIIGFNIMEHEIEFGPAVSDLLLRNPDVERYDNWAEFTIGGQKRRCALISVYPGPYAETAATHPDAHFFDFMRSVLVPLDEPDTMIPVEEATDFYDVIGHNTDYILAPEESLAENFCYLISFGFFGRYDHGIVDRKIHFIPYETPGLIRNMHSTLLKH
;
A
#
# COMPACT_ATOMS: atom_id res chain seq x y z
N MET A 1 47.14 30.74 58.32
CA MET A 1 45.70 30.85 58.63
C MET A 1 44.93 31.09 57.33
N LYS A 2 43.83 30.36 57.15
CA LYS A 2 42.91 30.27 55.99
C LYS A 2 43.38 29.44 54.79
N SER A 3 42.88 28.20 54.74
CA SER A 3 42.44 27.52 53.49
C SER A 3 40.92 27.73 53.35
N PRO A 4 40.20 27.15 52.36
CA PRO A 4 40.61 26.56 51.08
C PRO A 4 39.73 27.03 49.90
N GLY A 5 40.08 26.69 48.67
CA GLY A 5 39.17 26.79 47.52
C GLY A 5 39.80 26.15 46.28
N GLY A 6 39.35 24.94 45.95
CA GLY A 6 39.88 24.14 44.85
C GLY A 6 39.71 24.79 43.48
N ILE A 7 40.73 24.65 42.64
CA ILE A 7 40.68 25.04 41.23
C ILE A 7 40.46 23.78 40.40
N ILE A 8 39.28 23.73 39.78
CA ILE A 8 38.87 22.74 38.80
C ILE A 8 39.54 23.07 37.46
N CYS A 9 39.94 22.00 36.78
CA CYS A 9 40.57 21.93 35.48
C CYS A 9 39.66 22.47 34.37
N CYS A 10 40.15 23.43 33.56
CA CYS A 10 39.60 23.70 32.23
C CYS A 10 40.74 23.63 31.21
N ILE A 11 40.82 22.50 30.52
CA ILE A 11 41.64 22.31 29.33
C ILE A 11 41.03 23.15 28.21
N VAL A 12 41.79 24.13 27.73
CA VAL A 12 41.49 24.88 26.50
C VAL A 12 42.03 24.07 25.33
N LEU A 13 41.15 23.48 24.53
CA LEU A 13 41.49 22.92 23.22
C LEU A 13 41.05 23.91 22.14
N ALA A 14 42.04 24.44 21.43
CA ALA A 14 41.90 25.44 20.40
C ALA A 14 41.13 24.88 19.19
N ILE A 15 40.12 25.62 18.75
CA ILE A 15 39.37 25.39 17.51
C ILE A 15 40.24 25.87 16.35
N GLY A 16 40.70 24.94 15.53
CA GLY A 16 41.22 25.22 14.19
C GLY A 16 40.04 25.46 13.24
N LEU A 17 39.86 26.71 12.81
CA LEU A 17 38.99 27.08 11.70
C LEU A 17 39.64 26.65 10.39
N THR A 18 39.28 25.47 9.89
CA THR A 18 39.45 25.13 8.47
C THR A 18 38.16 25.53 7.78
N ALA A 19 38.20 26.63 7.02
CA ALA A 19 37.14 27.01 6.11
C ALA A 19 37.06 25.98 4.97
N CYS A 20 36.21 24.97 5.14
CA CYS A 20 35.73 24.18 4.02
C CYS A 20 34.68 25.04 3.31
N SER A 21 35.07 25.56 2.15
CA SER A 21 34.15 26.17 1.19
C SER A 21 32.97 25.24 0.97
N GLY A 22 31.79 25.68 1.40
CA GLY A 22 30.55 24.94 1.24
C GLY A 22 30.20 24.81 -0.23
N ASN A 23 30.38 23.62 -0.77
CA ASN A 23 29.46 23.11 -1.78
C ASN A 23 28.30 22.46 -1.01
N ASN A 24 27.37 23.29 -0.51
CA ASN A 24 26.01 22.85 -0.27
C ASN A 24 25.36 22.66 -1.66
N SER A 25 25.72 21.60 -2.36
CA SER A 25 24.76 20.97 -3.25
C SER A 25 23.78 20.25 -2.33
N GLN A 26 22.74 20.95 -1.86
CA GLN A 26 21.49 20.26 -1.54
C GLN A 26 21.17 19.47 -2.81
N ALA A 27 21.38 18.15 -2.77
CA ALA A 27 20.98 17.29 -3.87
C ALA A 27 19.49 17.55 -4.05
N GLN A 28 19.12 18.27 -5.12
CA GLN A 28 17.73 18.56 -5.40
C GLN A 28 17.00 17.20 -5.41
N GLN A 29 15.97 17.07 -4.60
CA GLN A 29 15.17 15.85 -4.58
C GLN A 29 14.58 15.70 -5.97
N GLU A 30 14.81 14.54 -6.61
CA GLU A 30 14.30 14.31 -7.95
C GLU A 30 12.78 14.25 -7.88
N THR A 31 12.13 14.98 -8.79
CA THR A 31 10.68 15.01 -8.91
C THR A 31 10.20 13.65 -9.41
N LEU A 32 9.16 13.10 -8.78
CA LEU A 32 8.47 11.91 -9.27
C LEU A 32 8.02 12.13 -10.72
N ARG A 33 8.53 11.30 -11.62
CA ARG A 33 8.18 11.36 -13.05
C ARG A 33 6.92 10.55 -13.27
N TYR A 34 5.97 11.13 -13.99
CA TYR A 34 4.75 10.42 -14.35
C TYR A 34 4.19 10.90 -15.69
N ARG A 35 3.40 10.03 -16.31
CA ARG A 35 2.59 10.34 -17.50
C ARG A 35 1.28 9.57 -17.48
N PHE A 36 0.42 9.89 -18.44
CA PHE A 36 -0.84 9.20 -18.65
C PHE A 36 -0.75 8.37 -19.92
N ALA A 37 -1.06 7.07 -19.84
CA ALA A 37 -1.16 6.22 -21.02
C ALA A 37 -2.36 6.61 -21.87
N SER A 38 -2.27 6.39 -23.19
CA SER A 38 -3.47 6.33 -24.03
C SER A 38 -4.24 5.04 -23.75
N GLN A 39 -5.49 4.96 -24.21
CA GLN A 39 -6.29 3.74 -24.12
C GLN A 39 -5.63 2.58 -24.86
N GLU A 40 -5.05 2.81 -26.04
CA GLU A 40 -4.33 1.79 -26.80
C GLU A 40 -3.10 1.28 -26.05
N GLU A 41 -2.32 2.19 -25.47
CA GLU A 41 -1.16 1.82 -24.66
C GLU A 41 -1.57 1.08 -23.38
N GLY A 42 -2.57 1.58 -22.66
CA GLY A 42 -3.07 0.97 -21.43
C GLY A 42 -3.56 -0.46 -21.65
N ARG A 43 -4.25 -0.73 -22.77
CA ARG A 43 -4.63 -2.10 -23.16
C ARG A 43 -3.42 -3.01 -23.37
N ARG A 44 -2.42 -2.51 -24.09
CA ARG A 44 -1.18 -3.26 -24.34
C ARG A 44 -0.44 -3.57 -23.04
N LEU A 45 -0.35 -2.60 -22.12
CA LEU A 45 0.29 -2.76 -20.82
C LEU A 45 -0.49 -3.74 -19.93
N ARG A 46 -1.81 -3.59 -19.85
CA ARG A 46 -2.67 -4.51 -19.07
C ARG A 46 -2.48 -5.95 -19.52
N LEU A 47 -2.54 -6.22 -20.82
CA LEU A 47 -2.37 -7.56 -21.38
C LEU A 47 -0.92 -8.09 -21.30
N ALA A 48 0.08 -7.24 -21.05
CA ALA A 48 1.47 -7.65 -20.85
C ALA A 48 1.75 -8.15 -19.43
N SER A 49 0.77 -8.08 -18.52
CA SER A 49 0.85 -8.57 -17.13
C SER A 49 0.68 -10.10 -17.07
N THR A 50 1.45 -10.85 -17.85
CA THR A 50 1.25 -12.30 -18.04
C THR A 50 1.43 -13.10 -16.76
N GLU A 51 2.42 -12.75 -15.93
CA GLU A 51 2.67 -13.42 -14.64
C GLU A 51 1.47 -13.32 -13.70
N TYR A 52 0.82 -12.15 -13.66
CA TYR A 52 -0.41 -11.95 -12.89
C TYR A 52 -1.54 -12.84 -13.42
N PHE A 53 -1.84 -12.78 -14.72
CA PHE A 53 -2.91 -13.58 -15.32
C PHE A 53 -2.69 -15.10 -15.19
N ASP A 54 -1.46 -15.55 -15.32
CA ASP A 54 -1.09 -16.96 -15.22
C ASP A 54 -1.20 -17.48 -13.77
N SER A 55 -1.22 -16.57 -12.78
CA SER A 55 -1.37 -16.91 -11.36
C SER A 55 -2.82 -17.08 -10.89
N LEU A 56 -3.80 -16.64 -11.70
CA LEU A 56 -5.22 -16.62 -11.35
C LEU A 56 -5.80 -18.05 -11.35
N SER A 57 -6.51 -18.40 -10.28
CA SER A 57 -7.33 -19.61 -10.25
C SER A 57 -8.70 -19.35 -10.88
N GLN A 58 -9.43 -20.41 -11.26
CA GLN A 58 -10.80 -20.26 -11.72
C GLN A 58 -11.70 -19.63 -10.64
N ASN A 59 -11.48 -19.98 -9.38
CA ASN A 59 -12.26 -19.42 -8.28
C ASN A 59 -11.99 -17.92 -8.11
N ASP A 60 -10.73 -17.50 -8.28
CA ASP A 60 -10.31 -16.10 -8.22
C ASP A 60 -10.96 -15.26 -9.33
N ILE A 61 -10.98 -15.77 -10.57
CA ILE A 61 -11.71 -15.16 -11.70
C ILE A 61 -13.20 -15.04 -11.38
N ASP A 62 -13.81 -16.11 -10.86
CA ASP A 62 -15.25 -16.14 -10.57
C ASP A 62 -15.65 -15.13 -9.51
N TRP A 63 -14.82 -14.98 -8.46
CA TRP A 63 -14.99 -14.00 -7.40
C TRP A 63 -14.83 -12.56 -7.91
N LYS A 64 -13.75 -12.27 -8.66
CA LYS A 64 -13.47 -10.94 -9.19
C LYS A 64 -14.56 -10.44 -10.13
N LEU A 65 -15.09 -11.33 -10.99
CA LEU A 65 -16.16 -11.01 -11.93
C LEU A 65 -17.58 -11.18 -11.37
N ALA A 66 -17.70 -11.63 -10.12
CA ALA A 66 -18.97 -12.04 -9.52
C ALA A 66 -19.80 -12.94 -10.45
N CYS A 67 -19.15 -13.89 -11.12
CA CYS A 67 -19.80 -14.75 -12.13
C CYS A 67 -19.07 -16.09 -12.26
N SER A 68 -19.79 -17.21 -12.16
CA SER A 68 -19.18 -18.54 -12.28
C SER A 68 -18.81 -18.89 -13.73
N GLY A 69 -17.62 -19.49 -13.90
CA GLY A 69 -17.24 -20.23 -15.10
C GLY A 69 -16.73 -19.37 -16.27
N LYS A 70 -16.30 -18.13 -15.99
CA LYS A 70 -15.64 -17.27 -16.99
C LYS A 70 -14.23 -17.76 -17.24
N THR A 71 -13.85 -17.88 -18.52
CA THR A 71 -12.49 -18.31 -18.87
C THR A 71 -11.47 -17.20 -18.63
N LEU A 72 -10.19 -17.55 -18.48
CA LEU A 72 -9.10 -16.57 -18.40
C LEU A 72 -9.06 -15.63 -19.62
N GLU A 73 -9.39 -16.13 -20.81
CA GLU A 73 -9.42 -15.30 -22.03
C GLU A 73 -10.60 -14.31 -22.02
N GLU A 74 -11.76 -14.70 -21.47
CA GLU A 74 -12.85 -13.76 -21.22
C GLU A 74 -12.47 -12.72 -20.16
N PHE A 75 -11.78 -13.12 -19.09
CA PHE A 75 -11.26 -12.20 -18.07
C PHE A 75 -10.31 -11.16 -18.68
N LYS A 76 -9.33 -11.59 -19.48
CA LYS A 76 -8.40 -10.70 -20.20
C LYS A 76 -9.13 -9.76 -21.17
N ALA A 77 -10.15 -10.25 -21.87
CA ALA A 77 -10.97 -9.42 -22.75
C ALA A 77 -11.69 -8.32 -21.97
N ILE A 78 -12.32 -8.68 -20.84
CA ILE A 78 -12.98 -7.73 -19.93
C ILE A 78 -11.97 -6.70 -19.41
N ALA A 79 -10.83 -7.13 -18.90
CA ALA A 79 -9.76 -6.27 -18.40
C ALA A 79 -9.25 -5.26 -19.44
N SER A 80 -9.15 -5.69 -20.71
CA SER A 80 -8.73 -4.83 -21.82
C SER A 80 -9.83 -3.86 -22.27
N ASP A 81 -11.09 -4.32 -22.34
CA ASP A 81 -12.20 -3.51 -22.86
C ASP A 81 -12.53 -2.31 -21.96
N GLN A 82 -12.21 -2.41 -20.67
CA GLN A 82 -12.47 -1.40 -19.66
C GLN A 82 -11.42 -0.30 -19.55
N ILE A 83 -10.30 -0.43 -20.26
CA ILE A 83 -9.30 0.64 -20.28
C ILE A 83 -9.89 1.87 -20.98
N GLN A 84 -9.78 3.04 -20.35
CA GLN A 84 -10.33 4.32 -20.83
C GLN A 84 -9.24 5.37 -21.04
N GLU A 85 -9.61 6.48 -21.70
CA GLU A 85 -8.79 7.69 -21.78
C GLU A 85 -9.04 8.60 -20.58
N PHE A 86 -7.98 9.18 -20.01
CA PHE A 86 -8.12 10.30 -19.08
C PHE A 86 -8.51 11.58 -19.83
N SER A 87 -9.54 12.26 -19.32
CA SER A 87 -9.86 13.64 -19.71
C SER A 87 -8.82 14.63 -19.20
N ASP A 88 -8.78 15.82 -19.80
CA ASP A 88 -7.86 16.88 -19.36
C ASP A 88 -8.14 17.35 -17.93
N ALA A 89 -9.40 17.30 -17.49
CA ALA A 89 -9.78 17.63 -16.12
C ALA A 89 -9.23 16.62 -15.11
N GLU A 90 -9.29 15.32 -15.43
CA GLU A 90 -8.73 14.26 -14.59
C GLU A 90 -7.21 14.35 -14.52
N LYS A 91 -6.54 14.61 -15.66
CA LYS A 91 -5.09 14.83 -15.70
C LYS A 91 -4.67 16.00 -14.81
N GLN A 92 -5.44 17.09 -14.82
CA GLN A 92 -5.20 18.25 -13.96
C GLN A 92 -5.44 17.94 -12.47
N ALA A 93 -6.50 17.19 -12.14
CA ALA A 93 -6.79 16.77 -10.78
C ALA A 93 -5.67 15.86 -10.22
N LEU A 94 -5.27 14.84 -10.99
CA LEU A 94 -4.15 13.96 -10.65
C LEU A 94 -2.83 14.72 -10.54
N GLY A 95 -2.58 15.70 -11.41
CA GLY A 95 -1.42 16.58 -11.29
C GLY A 95 -1.35 17.29 -9.94
N LYS A 96 -2.48 17.81 -9.43
CA LYS A 96 -2.53 18.44 -8.11
C LYS A 96 -2.29 17.45 -6.97
N ILE A 97 -2.74 16.20 -7.12
CA ILE A 97 -2.45 15.13 -6.15
C ILE A 97 -0.96 14.82 -6.16
N MET A 98 -0.35 14.66 -7.33
CA MET A 98 1.09 14.42 -7.47
C MET A 98 1.93 15.57 -6.91
N ASP A 99 1.54 16.83 -7.16
CA ASP A 99 2.19 18.00 -6.59
C ASP A 99 2.15 17.99 -5.05
N PHE A 100 1.01 17.59 -4.47
CA PHE A 100 0.89 17.43 -3.01
C PHE A 100 1.84 16.34 -2.51
N ILE A 101 1.81 15.15 -3.11
CA ILE A 101 2.65 14.02 -2.69
C ILE A 101 4.14 14.40 -2.80
N GLN A 102 4.54 15.04 -3.90
CA GLN A 102 5.92 15.53 -4.09
C GLN A 102 6.32 16.55 -3.02
N ALA A 103 5.44 17.50 -2.70
CA ALA A 103 5.70 18.48 -1.65
C ALA A 103 5.87 17.81 -0.28
N ARG A 104 5.04 16.81 0.03
CA ARG A 104 5.13 16.03 1.27
C ARG A 104 6.40 15.20 1.34
N LEU A 105 6.78 14.50 0.27
CA LEU A 105 8.05 13.79 0.19
C LEU A 105 9.24 14.74 0.40
N THR A 106 9.16 15.96 -0.11
CA THR A 106 10.21 16.98 0.06
C THR A 106 10.27 17.50 1.50
N GLU A 107 9.13 17.80 2.10
CA GLU A 107 9.03 18.27 3.49
C GLU A 107 9.52 17.21 4.49
N LEU A 108 9.21 15.95 4.22
CA LEU A 108 9.60 14.80 5.05
C LEU A 108 11.02 14.31 4.75
N GLU A 109 11.70 14.91 3.76
CA GLU A 109 13.03 14.53 3.28
C GLU A 109 13.11 13.07 2.79
N ILE A 110 12.00 12.50 2.31
CA ILE A 110 11.89 11.10 1.87
C ILE A 110 12.27 10.96 0.39
N ARG A 111 13.19 10.05 0.07
CA ARG A 111 13.43 9.60 -1.30
C ARG A 111 12.84 8.20 -1.48
N LEU A 112 12.13 8.00 -2.58
CA LEU A 112 11.65 6.66 -2.94
C LEU A 112 12.66 6.02 -3.86
N PRO A 113 13.01 4.74 -3.68
CA PRO A 113 13.95 4.01 -4.53
C PRO A 113 13.26 3.59 -5.83
N MET A 114 12.84 4.58 -6.62
CA MET A 114 12.12 4.38 -7.86
C MET A 114 12.68 5.31 -8.92
N ASP A 115 13.37 4.72 -9.89
CA ASP A 115 13.91 5.45 -11.04
C ASP A 115 12.92 5.49 -12.21
N ASP A 116 11.95 4.58 -12.25
CA ASP A 116 11.00 4.48 -13.36
C ASP A 116 9.96 5.62 -13.36
N GLU A 117 9.51 5.98 -14.56
CA GLU A 117 8.38 6.90 -14.73
C GLU A 117 7.07 6.18 -14.40
N ILE A 118 6.25 6.74 -13.52
CA ILE A 118 4.92 6.21 -13.23
C ILE A 118 4.01 6.36 -14.46
N ILE A 119 3.32 5.30 -14.84
CA ILE A 119 2.36 5.31 -15.94
C ILE A 119 0.95 5.18 -15.35
N PHE A 120 0.19 6.27 -15.34
CA PHE A 120 -1.22 6.22 -14.96
C PHE A 120 -2.08 5.67 -16.10
N ILE A 121 -2.95 4.72 -15.76
CA ILE A 121 -3.89 4.06 -16.67
C ILE A 121 -5.29 4.14 -16.05
N LYS A 122 -6.30 4.52 -16.85
CA LYS A 122 -7.70 4.58 -16.41
C LYS A 122 -8.39 3.26 -16.79
N SER A 123 -9.12 2.66 -15.86
CA SER A 123 -9.94 1.45 -16.09
C SER A 123 -11.30 1.58 -15.40
N ASP A 124 -12.33 0.89 -15.87
CA ASP A 124 -13.59 0.77 -15.12
C ASP A 124 -13.53 -0.26 -13.98
N MET A 125 -12.46 -1.07 -13.91
CA MET A 125 -12.12 -1.98 -12.80
C MET A 125 -13.09 -3.13 -12.49
N HIS A 126 -14.06 -3.43 -13.36
CA HIS A 126 -14.96 -4.56 -13.11
C HIS A 126 -14.25 -5.93 -13.17
N ASP A 127 -13.06 -6.02 -13.78
CA ASP A 127 -12.22 -7.23 -13.73
C ASP A 127 -11.55 -7.46 -12.37
N GLU A 128 -11.48 -6.45 -11.52
CA GLU A 128 -10.82 -6.53 -10.21
C GLU A 128 -11.78 -6.17 -9.07
N GLY A 129 -13.04 -6.63 -9.17
CA GLY A 129 -14.03 -6.42 -8.11
C GLY A 129 -14.47 -4.97 -7.92
N ASN A 130 -14.23 -4.09 -8.89
CA ASN A 130 -14.49 -2.65 -8.84
C ASN A 130 -13.59 -1.90 -7.83
N MET A 131 -12.34 -2.33 -7.67
CA MET A 131 -11.37 -1.65 -6.81
C MET A 131 -11.09 -0.21 -7.25
N GLY A 132 -10.68 0.65 -6.30
CA GLY A 132 -10.37 2.06 -6.57
C GLY A 132 -9.11 2.25 -7.40
N GLY A 133 -8.10 1.42 -7.16
CA GLY A 133 -6.86 1.37 -7.91
C GLY A 133 -6.10 0.08 -7.64
N PHE A 134 -5.10 -0.18 -8.48
CA PHE A 134 -4.04 -1.14 -8.22
C PHE A 134 -2.80 -0.77 -9.03
N THR A 135 -1.67 -1.37 -8.69
CA THR A 135 -0.40 -1.16 -9.37
C THR A 135 0.15 -2.48 -9.91
N HIS A 136 0.67 -2.46 -11.14
CA HIS A 136 1.51 -3.52 -11.69
C HIS A 136 2.82 -2.92 -12.20
N LYS A 137 3.98 -3.36 -11.67
CA LYS A 137 5.29 -2.71 -11.94
C LYS A 137 5.24 -1.22 -11.54
N ASN A 138 5.50 -0.32 -12.49
CA ASN A 138 5.39 1.14 -12.39
C ASN A 138 4.09 1.68 -13.01
N GLU A 139 3.12 0.82 -13.29
CA GLU A 139 1.85 1.13 -13.93
C GLU A 139 0.76 1.21 -12.86
N ILE A 140 0.19 2.39 -12.65
CA ILE A 140 -0.89 2.61 -11.67
C ILE A 140 -2.21 2.68 -12.42
N TYR A 141 -3.07 1.70 -12.18
CA TYR A 141 -4.42 1.64 -12.70
C TYR A 141 -5.37 2.31 -11.70
N LEU A 142 -6.16 3.27 -12.16
CA LEU A 142 -7.16 3.97 -11.35
C LEU A 142 -8.54 3.78 -11.95
N SER A 143 -9.54 3.58 -11.08
CA SER A 143 -10.91 3.40 -11.53
C SER A 143 -11.49 4.69 -12.10
N SER A 144 -12.38 4.59 -13.09
CA SER A 144 -13.09 5.74 -13.64
C SER A 144 -13.87 6.51 -12.58
N ASN A 145 -14.45 5.79 -11.61
CA ASN A 145 -15.18 6.40 -10.50
C ASN A 145 -14.25 7.28 -9.64
N GLU A 146 -13.05 6.80 -9.33
CA GLU A 146 -12.08 7.55 -8.54
C GLU A 146 -11.58 8.78 -9.29
N THR A 147 -11.24 8.65 -10.56
CA THR A 147 -10.67 9.77 -11.33
C THR A 147 -11.69 10.88 -11.55
N GLU A 148 -12.95 10.51 -11.80
CA GLU A 148 -14.07 11.45 -11.88
C GLU A 148 -14.38 12.09 -10.53
N TYR A 149 -14.29 11.32 -9.44
CA TYR A 149 -14.40 11.84 -8.08
C TYR A 149 -13.33 12.89 -7.80
N TYR A 150 -12.07 12.65 -8.19
CA TYR A 150 -10.99 13.63 -7.99
C TYR A 150 -11.31 14.96 -8.66
N VAL A 151 -11.82 14.93 -9.89
CA VAL A 151 -12.25 16.16 -10.59
C VAL A 151 -13.30 16.90 -9.77
N SER A 152 -14.30 16.19 -9.24
CA SER A 152 -15.37 16.80 -8.45
C SER A 152 -14.85 17.48 -7.18
N VAL A 153 -13.88 16.89 -6.49
CA VAL A 153 -13.29 17.43 -5.25
C VAL A 153 -12.46 18.70 -5.51
N PHE A 154 -11.76 18.76 -6.65
CA PHE A 154 -10.97 19.93 -7.04
C PHE A 154 -11.77 21.05 -7.70
N GLN A 155 -13.03 20.83 -8.05
CA GLN A 155 -13.89 21.88 -8.57
C GLN A 155 -14.28 22.89 -7.47
N PRO A 156 -14.43 24.17 -7.85
CA PRO A 156 -14.96 25.21 -6.97
C PRO A 156 -16.51 25.15 -6.99
N GLU A 157 -17.11 24.11 -6.42
CA GLU A 157 -18.57 23.97 -6.31
C GLU A 157 -19.02 23.97 -4.82
N PRO A 158 -20.29 24.34 -4.53
CA PRO A 158 -20.75 24.89 -3.26
C PRO A 158 -21.17 23.81 -2.25
N ASP A 159 -21.20 24.21 -0.98
CA ASP A 159 -21.79 23.51 0.19
C ASP A 159 -20.95 22.46 0.94
N TYR A 160 -19.75 22.08 0.48
CA TYR A 160 -18.81 21.40 1.39
C TYR A 160 -18.20 22.40 2.36
N ASP A 161 -18.35 22.14 3.66
CA ASP A 161 -17.47 22.79 4.63
C ASP A 161 -16.01 22.38 4.37
N ALA A 162 -15.08 23.20 4.85
CA ALA A 162 -13.66 23.03 4.56
C ALA A 162 -13.11 21.70 5.08
N ASP A 163 -13.68 21.17 6.16
CA ASP A 163 -13.21 19.93 6.79
C ASP A 163 -13.64 18.72 5.95
N TYR A 164 -14.88 18.71 5.46
CA TYR A 164 -15.34 17.66 4.54
C TYR A 164 -14.56 17.68 3.23
N LYS A 165 -14.27 18.86 2.68
CA LYS A 165 -13.45 18.96 1.47
C LYS A 165 -12.04 18.42 1.70
N GLU A 166 -11.42 18.71 2.83
CA GLU A 166 -10.09 18.18 3.16
C GLU A 166 -10.12 16.66 3.36
N TYR A 167 -11.18 16.12 3.97
CA TYR A 167 -11.41 14.67 4.04
C TYR A 167 -11.46 14.02 2.66
N CYS A 168 -12.24 14.59 1.73
CA CYS A 168 -12.32 14.09 0.36
C CYS A 168 -10.96 14.15 -0.36
N LEU A 169 -10.22 15.25 -0.20
CA LEU A 169 -8.88 15.39 -0.76
C LEU A 169 -7.91 14.37 -0.14
N HIS A 170 -8.02 14.11 1.16
CA HIS A 170 -7.22 13.11 1.85
C HIS A 170 -7.45 11.72 1.24
N PHE A 171 -8.69 11.32 1.02
CA PHE A 171 -9.01 10.03 0.40
C PHE A 171 -8.32 9.89 -0.97
N SER A 172 -8.47 10.89 -1.85
CA SER A 172 -7.83 10.88 -3.19
C SER A 172 -6.30 10.83 -3.12
N ARG A 173 -5.70 11.56 -2.19
CA ARG A 173 -4.24 11.58 -1.99
C ARG A 173 -3.71 10.28 -1.41
N CYS A 174 -4.45 9.68 -0.47
CA CYS A 174 -4.07 8.42 0.16
C CYS A 174 -4.06 7.30 -0.87
N LEU A 175 -5.09 7.16 -1.71
CA LEU A 175 -5.12 6.13 -2.75
C LEU A 175 -3.90 6.27 -3.69
N VAL A 176 -3.63 7.45 -4.24
CA VAL A 176 -2.46 7.63 -5.13
C VAL A 176 -1.13 7.40 -4.40
N ALA A 177 -1.00 7.81 -3.14
CA ALA A 177 0.21 7.56 -2.36
C ALA A 177 0.40 6.06 -2.05
N HIS A 178 -0.68 5.34 -1.80
CA HIS A 178 -0.71 3.89 -1.60
C HIS A 178 -0.16 3.16 -2.84
N GLU A 179 -0.70 3.49 -4.02
CA GLU A 179 -0.21 2.92 -5.28
C GLU A 179 1.27 3.24 -5.58
N ILE A 180 1.72 4.47 -5.26
CA ILE A 180 3.13 4.86 -5.41
C ILE A 180 4.05 4.03 -4.50
N PHE A 181 3.58 3.62 -3.32
CA PHE A 181 4.36 2.73 -2.45
C PHE A 181 4.65 1.41 -3.15
N HIS A 182 3.67 0.81 -3.82
CA HIS A 182 3.85 -0.44 -4.56
C HIS A 182 4.86 -0.30 -5.70
N CYS A 183 4.88 0.84 -6.41
CA CYS A 183 5.94 1.10 -7.39
C CYS A 183 7.33 1.09 -6.75
N ALA A 184 7.48 1.74 -5.59
CA ALA A 184 8.75 1.84 -4.88
C ALA A 184 9.23 0.50 -4.28
N SER A 185 8.31 -0.27 -3.66
CA SER A 185 8.61 -1.58 -3.08
C SER A 185 9.03 -2.60 -4.15
N ARG A 186 8.47 -2.53 -5.36
CA ARG A 186 8.83 -3.40 -6.48
C ARG A 186 10.17 -3.05 -7.10
N ASN A 187 10.48 -1.76 -7.23
CA ASN A 187 11.71 -1.34 -7.89
C ASN A 187 12.97 -1.68 -7.08
N ASP A 188 12.87 -1.79 -5.75
CA ASP A 188 14.00 -2.12 -4.87
C ASP A 188 13.65 -3.25 -3.86
N PRO A 189 14.11 -4.49 -4.11
CA PRO A 189 13.93 -5.61 -3.19
C PRO A 189 14.56 -5.40 -1.80
N GLN A 190 15.62 -4.60 -1.69
CA GLN A 190 16.21 -4.25 -0.38
C GLN A 190 15.30 -3.31 0.38
N PHE A 191 14.72 -2.33 -0.32
CA PHE A 191 13.71 -1.45 0.25
C PHE A 191 12.47 -2.23 0.70
N ARG A 192 11.92 -3.13 -0.12
CA ARG A 192 10.80 -4.02 0.27
C ARG A 192 11.12 -4.80 1.54
N LYS A 193 12.29 -5.44 1.58
CA LYS A 193 12.78 -6.17 2.76
C LYS A 193 12.88 -5.28 3.98
N ALA A 194 13.39 -4.07 3.83
CA ALA A 194 13.55 -3.13 4.93
C ALA A 194 12.19 -2.62 5.43
N MET A 195 11.22 -2.38 4.54
CA MET A 195 9.84 -2.02 4.89
C MET A 195 9.14 -3.15 5.63
N TYR A 196 9.19 -4.39 5.12
CA TYR A 196 8.59 -5.56 5.78
C TYR A 196 9.17 -5.78 7.18
N GLY A 197 10.48 -5.58 7.34
CA GLY A 197 11.15 -5.68 8.64
C GLY A 197 10.63 -4.71 9.70
N ILE A 198 10.03 -3.57 9.30
CA ILE A 198 9.46 -2.60 10.24
C ILE A 198 8.24 -3.18 10.97
N ILE A 199 7.45 -3.99 10.28
CA ILE A 199 6.24 -4.67 10.81
C ILE A 199 6.51 -6.13 11.17
N GLY A 200 7.78 -6.47 11.46
CA GLY A 200 8.17 -7.81 11.92
C GLY A 200 8.18 -8.91 10.85
N PHE A 201 7.93 -8.57 9.59
CA PHE A 201 7.96 -9.52 8.48
C PHE A 201 9.36 -9.68 7.89
N ASN A 202 9.57 -10.85 7.31
CA ASN A 202 10.75 -11.25 6.56
C ASN A 202 10.32 -11.75 5.18
N ILE A 203 11.28 -11.85 4.28
CA ILE A 203 11.09 -12.31 2.90
C ILE A 203 11.90 -13.59 2.69
N MET A 204 11.27 -14.61 2.11
CA MET A 204 11.89 -15.84 1.64
C MET A 204 12.65 -15.60 0.32
N GLU A 205 13.65 -16.42 0.02
CA GLU A 205 14.37 -16.33 -1.27
C GLU A 205 13.50 -16.77 -2.46
N HIS A 206 12.52 -17.64 -2.21
CA HIS A 206 11.56 -18.19 -3.17
C HIS A 206 10.12 -17.94 -2.68
N GLU A 207 9.16 -17.99 -3.60
CA GLU A 207 7.75 -17.96 -3.21
C GLU A 207 7.35 -19.17 -2.38
N ILE A 208 6.39 -18.97 -1.49
CA ILE A 208 5.87 -20.01 -0.63
C ILE A 208 4.95 -20.89 -1.45
N GLU A 209 5.25 -22.20 -1.47
CA GLU A 209 4.38 -23.20 -2.06
C GLU A 209 3.23 -23.52 -1.10
N PHE A 210 2.07 -22.92 -1.36
CA PHE A 210 0.85 -23.22 -0.62
C PHE A 210 0.26 -24.57 -1.03
N GLY A 211 -0.30 -25.29 -0.05
CA GLY A 211 -1.01 -26.54 -0.31
C GLY A 211 -2.36 -26.30 -0.98
N PRO A 212 -2.97 -27.32 -1.63
CA PRO A 212 -4.23 -27.18 -2.37
C PRO A 212 -5.36 -26.50 -1.60
N ALA A 213 -5.48 -26.78 -0.29
CA ALA A 213 -6.52 -26.19 0.54
C ALA A 213 -6.42 -24.66 0.66
N VAL A 214 -5.21 -24.13 0.53
CA VAL A 214 -4.93 -22.68 0.53
C VAL A 214 -4.94 -22.14 -0.90
N SER A 215 -4.24 -22.78 -1.84
CA SER A 215 -4.08 -22.26 -3.20
C SER A 215 -5.40 -22.12 -3.96
N ASP A 216 -6.38 -22.99 -3.70
CA ASP A 216 -7.70 -22.94 -4.35
C ASP A 216 -8.56 -21.74 -3.88
N LEU A 217 -8.23 -21.19 -2.71
CA LEU A 217 -8.93 -20.06 -2.10
C LEU A 217 -8.10 -18.79 -2.07
N LEU A 218 -6.84 -18.84 -2.49
CA LEU A 218 -5.95 -17.69 -2.50
C LEU A 218 -6.51 -16.57 -3.38
N LEU A 219 -6.61 -15.38 -2.81
CA LEU A 219 -6.91 -14.16 -3.54
C LEU A 219 -5.63 -13.64 -4.18
N ARG A 220 -5.59 -13.54 -5.52
CA ARG A 220 -4.48 -12.88 -6.21
C ARG A 220 -4.73 -11.39 -6.23
N ASN A 221 -3.97 -10.68 -5.41
CA ASN A 221 -4.00 -9.23 -5.37
C ASN A 221 -2.95 -8.70 -6.37
N PRO A 222 -3.34 -7.91 -7.39
CA PRO A 222 -2.38 -7.33 -8.33
C PRO A 222 -1.29 -6.49 -7.64
N ASP A 223 -1.57 -5.94 -6.45
CA ASP A 223 -0.60 -5.17 -5.66
C ASP A 223 0.47 -6.03 -4.96
N VAL A 224 0.16 -7.31 -4.71
CA VAL A 224 1.09 -8.26 -4.10
C VAL A 224 1.84 -9.02 -5.19
N GLU A 225 3.04 -8.54 -5.53
CA GLU A 225 3.85 -9.15 -6.61
C GLU A 225 4.28 -10.59 -6.30
N ARG A 226 4.63 -10.87 -5.03
CA ARG A 226 5.21 -12.16 -4.62
C ARG A 226 4.69 -12.61 -3.26
N TYR A 227 4.37 -13.89 -3.16
CA TYR A 227 3.93 -14.53 -1.92
C TYR A 227 5.12 -15.18 -1.20
N ASP A 228 6.07 -14.35 -0.77
CA ASP A 228 7.31 -14.77 -0.10
C ASP A 228 7.45 -14.22 1.33
N ASN A 229 6.38 -13.64 1.88
CA ASN A 229 6.38 -13.02 3.19
C ASN A 229 6.23 -14.03 4.34
N TRP A 230 6.87 -13.77 5.48
CA TRP A 230 6.59 -14.50 6.73
C TRP A 230 6.96 -13.70 7.98
N ALA A 231 6.29 -13.98 9.10
CA ALA A 231 6.66 -13.49 10.44
C ALA A 231 6.44 -14.58 11.50
N GLU A 232 6.89 -14.35 12.74
CA GLU A 232 6.68 -15.28 13.86
C GLU A 232 5.50 -14.87 14.75
N PHE A 233 4.46 -15.70 14.77
CA PHE A 233 3.25 -15.49 15.56
C PHE A 233 3.10 -16.52 16.68
N THR A 234 2.52 -16.13 17.80
CA THR A 234 2.20 -17.01 18.94
C THR A 234 0.81 -17.59 18.75
N ILE A 235 0.75 -18.83 18.28
CA ILE A 235 -0.48 -19.58 18.01
C ILE A 235 -0.51 -20.79 18.96
N GLY A 236 -1.58 -20.94 19.73
CA GLY A 236 -1.68 -22.03 20.72
C GLY A 236 -0.55 -22.02 21.76
N GLY A 237 0.02 -20.85 22.06
CA GLY A 237 1.15 -20.68 22.97
C GLY A 237 2.53 -21.06 22.39
N GLN A 238 2.61 -21.35 21.10
CA GLN A 238 3.87 -21.67 20.40
C GLN A 238 4.17 -20.63 19.33
N LYS A 239 5.45 -20.26 19.20
CA LYS A 239 5.91 -19.43 18.09
C LYS A 239 5.96 -20.25 16.81
N ARG A 240 5.26 -19.80 15.77
CA ARG A 240 5.21 -20.41 14.45
C ARG A 240 5.55 -19.37 13.39
N ARG A 241 6.30 -19.80 12.37
CA ARG A 241 6.54 -18.98 11.17
C ARG A 241 5.34 -19.12 10.26
N CYS A 242 4.69 -18.01 9.95
CA CYS A 242 3.51 -17.99 9.09
C CYS A 242 3.62 -16.91 8.02
N ALA A 243 3.10 -17.20 6.83
CA ALA A 243 2.77 -16.19 5.83
C ALA A 243 1.46 -15.50 6.21
N LEU A 244 1.35 -14.21 5.91
CA LEU A 244 0.07 -13.49 5.93
C LEU A 244 -0.41 -13.35 4.49
N ILE A 245 -1.62 -13.84 4.23
CA ILE A 245 -2.26 -13.81 2.90
C ILE A 245 -3.75 -13.51 3.04
N SER A 246 -4.37 -13.13 1.91
CA SER A 246 -5.82 -13.04 1.78
C SER A 246 -6.39 -14.22 1.03
N VAL A 247 -7.53 -14.73 1.50
CA VAL A 247 -8.26 -15.84 0.89
C VAL A 247 -9.74 -15.52 0.77
N TYR A 248 -10.40 -16.18 -0.18
CA TYR A 248 -11.85 -16.25 -0.26
C TYR A 248 -12.41 -17.19 0.82
N PRO A 249 -13.67 -17.03 1.23
CA PRO A 249 -14.27 -17.89 2.27
C PRO A 249 -14.61 -19.29 1.75
N GLY A 250 -14.52 -19.51 0.43
CA GLY A 250 -14.89 -20.73 -0.27
C GLY A 250 -15.05 -20.48 -1.77
N PRO A 251 -15.58 -21.47 -2.51
CA PRO A 251 -15.92 -21.30 -3.92
C PRO A 251 -16.98 -20.21 -4.13
N TYR A 252 -16.82 -19.38 -5.17
CA TYR A 252 -17.78 -18.31 -5.48
C TYR A 252 -19.21 -18.84 -5.65
N ALA A 253 -19.40 -19.90 -6.43
CA ALA A 253 -20.72 -20.46 -6.73
C ALA A 253 -21.50 -20.89 -5.46
N GLU A 254 -20.81 -21.46 -4.48
CA GLU A 254 -21.41 -21.87 -3.21
C GLU A 254 -21.78 -20.67 -2.34
N THR A 255 -20.93 -19.66 -2.33
CA THR A 255 -21.18 -18.43 -1.57
C THR A 255 -22.33 -17.64 -2.18
N ALA A 256 -22.31 -17.42 -3.50
CA ALA A 256 -23.37 -16.72 -4.23
C ALA A 256 -24.75 -17.41 -4.11
N ALA A 257 -24.79 -18.74 -3.96
CA ALA A 257 -26.04 -19.47 -3.73
C ALA A 257 -26.71 -19.14 -2.39
N THR A 258 -25.94 -18.72 -1.39
CA THR A 258 -26.44 -18.37 -0.04
C THR A 258 -26.44 -16.86 0.21
N HIS A 259 -25.61 -16.11 -0.51
CA HIS A 259 -25.42 -14.67 -0.44
C HIS A 259 -25.43 -14.10 -1.87
N PRO A 260 -26.61 -13.93 -2.49
CA PRO A 260 -26.71 -13.50 -3.88
C PRO A 260 -26.19 -12.08 -4.12
N ASP A 261 -26.10 -11.28 -3.06
CA ASP A 261 -25.51 -9.93 -3.06
C ASP A 261 -24.03 -9.97 -2.59
N ALA A 262 -23.35 -11.11 -2.72
CA ALA A 262 -21.96 -11.23 -2.29
C ALA A 262 -21.06 -10.31 -3.11
N HIS A 263 -20.55 -9.26 -2.47
CA HIS A 263 -19.56 -8.37 -3.08
C HIS A 263 -18.15 -8.88 -2.81
N PHE A 264 -17.27 -8.71 -3.80
CA PHE A 264 -15.87 -9.14 -3.76
C PHE A 264 -15.17 -8.81 -2.42
N PHE A 265 -15.29 -7.55 -1.96
CA PHE A 265 -14.63 -7.07 -0.74
C PHE A 265 -15.22 -7.59 0.57
N ASP A 266 -16.50 -7.97 0.60
CA ASP A 266 -17.22 -8.32 1.83
C ASP A 266 -16.79 -9.68 2.40
N PHE A 267 -16.13 -10.50 1.58
CA PHE A 267 -15.90 -11.91 1.88
C PHE A 267 -14.42 -12.29 2.00
N MET A 268 -13.50 -11.42 1.59
CA MET A 268 -12.06 -11.66 1.71
C MET A 268 -11.67 -11.75 3.19
N ARG A 269 -10.76 -12.67 3.51
CA ARG A 269 -10.25 -12.84 4.86
C ARG A 269 -8.74 -12.93 4.85
N SER A 270 -8.13 -12.25 5.80
CA SER A 270 -6.70 -12.41 6.06
C SER A 270 -6.50 -13.62 6.95
N VAL A 271 -5.56 -14.48 6.57
CA VAL A 271 -5.23 -15.71 7.30
C VAL A 271 -3.72 -15.87 7.42
N LEU A 272 -3.31 -16.57 8.48
CA LEU A 272 -1.95 -17.04 8.68
C LEU A 272 -1.81 -18.45 8.15
N VAL A 273 -0.84 -18.67 7.26
CA VAL A 273 -0.49 -20.01 6.77
C VAL A 273 0.86 -20.42 7.34
N PRO A 274 0.93 -21.42 8.23
CA PRO A 274 2.19 -21.90 8.77
C PRO A 274 3.08 -22.49 7.67
N LEU A 275 4.37 -22.12 7.68
CA LEU A 275 5.32 -22.60 6.67
C LEU A 275 5.59 -24.12 6.77
N ASP A 276 5.32 -24.71 7.93
CA ASP A 276 5.46 -26.14 8.20
C ASP A 276 4.16 -26.93 7.97
N GLU A 277 3.03 -26.25 7.76
CA GLU A 277 1.72 -26.84 7.47
C GLU A 277 1.01 -26.03 6.37
N PRO A 278 1.48 -26.09 5.10
CA PRO A 278 1.07 -25.19 4.03
C PRO A 278 -0.38 -25.34 3.54
N ASP A 279 -1.11 -26.36 4.02
CA ASP A 279 -2.55 -26.57 3.79
C ASP A 279 -3.44 -25.93 4.87
N THR A 280 -2.84 -25.39 5.94
CA THR A 280 -3.59 -24.89 7.11
C THR A 280 -3.77 -23.39 7.03
N MET A 281 -5.02 -22.92 7.08
CA MET A 281 -5.37 -21.52 7.26
C MET A 281 -5.77 -21.27 8.70
N ILE A 282 -5.06 -20.37 9.38
CA ILE A 282 -5.31 -19.99 10.76
C ILE A 282 -5.86 -18.55 10.74
N PRO A 283 -7.05 -18.28 11.30
CA PRO A 283 -7.53 -16.91 11.48
C PRO A 283 -6.50 -16.05 12.23
N VAL A 284 -6.32 -14.80 11.81
CA VAL A 284 -5.33 -13.91 12.44
C VAL A 284 -5.59 -13.70 13.94
N GLU A 285 -6.85 -13.84 14.37
CA GLU A 285 -7.28 -13.70 15.77
C GLU A 285 -6.75 -14.82 16.68
N GLU A 286 -6.33 -15.97 16.12
CA GLU A 286 -5.70 -17.04 16.89
C GLU A 286 -4.24 -16.73 17.24
N ALA A 287 -3.61 -15.77 16.56
CA ALA A 287 -2.30 -15.26 16.91
C ALA A 287 -2.42 -14.19 18.01
N THR A 288 -2.09 -14.58 19.24
CA THR A 288 -2.25 -13.72 20.43
C THR A 288 -1.41 -12.45 20.43
N ASP A 289 -0.39 -12.39 19.58
CA ASP A 289 0.56 -11.29 19.41
C ASP A 289 0.54 -10.73 17.98
N PHE A 290 -0.54 -10.97 17.22
CA PHE A 290 -0.63 -10.52 15.83
C PHE A 290 -0.33 -9.02 15.68
N TYR A 291 -1.03 -8.19 16.46
CA TYR A 291 -0.85 -6.74 16.43
C TYR A 291 0.42 -6.25 17.15
N ASP A 292 1.05 -7.08 17.99
CA ASP A 292 2.39 -6.77 18.52
C ASP A 292 3.46 -6.88 17.42
N VAL A 293 3.22 -7.74 16.41
CA VAL A 293 4.10 -7.92 15.25
C VAL A 293 3.83 -6.85 14.20
N ILE A 294 2.60 -6.80 13.67
CA ILE A 294 2.27 -5.94 12.52
C ILE A 294 2.05 -4.47 12.90
N GLY A 295 1.73 -4.21 14.17
CA GLY A 295 1.39 -2.89 14.67
C GLY A 295 -0.11 -2.59 14.57
N HIS A 296 -0.52 -1.57 15.31
CA HIS A 296 -1.88 -1.07 15.39
C HIS A 296 -1.97 0.25 14.63
N ASN A 297 -1.71 0.26 13.34
CA ASN A 297 -1.76 1.49 12.56
C ASN A 297 -2.81 1.45 11.46
N THR A 298 -3.21 0.24 11.08
CA THR A 298 -4.03 -0.08 9.92
C THR A 298 -4.79 -1.38 10.24
N ASP A 299 -6.03 -1.46 9.77
CA ASP A 299 -6.81 -2.71 9.72
C ASP A 299 -6.76 -3.34 8.32
N TYR A 300 -6.03 -2.73 7.38
CA TYR A 300 -5.81 -3.20 6.02
C TYR A 300 -4.68 -4.24 5.98
N ILE A 301 -5.00 -5.40 6.56
CA ILE A 301 -4.05 -6.50 6.83
C ILE A 301 -4.07 -7.60 5.76
N LEU A 302 -4.48 -7.25 4.53
CA LEU A 302 -4.63 -8.20 3.41
C LEU A 302 -3.31 -8.90 3.03
N ALA A 303 -2.20 -8.18 3.18
CA ALA A 303 -0.82 -8.62 3.05
C ALA A 303 0.09 -7.58 3.75
N PRO A 304 1.35 -7.92 4.10
CA PRO A 304 2.28 -6.93 4.63
C PRO A 304 2.53 -5.75 3.67
N GLU A 305 2.51 -6.01 2.36
CA GLU A 305 2.61 -4.98 1.32
C GLU A 305 1.51 -3.92 1.46
N GLU A 306 0.25 -4.37 1.58
CA GLU A 306 -0.95 -3.52 1.72
C GLU A 306 -0.94 -2.71 3.00
N SER A 307 -0.57 -3.35 4.12
CA SER A 307 -0.46 -2.67 5.41
C SER A 307 0.61 -1.56 5.37
N LEU A 308 1.73 -1.79 4.68
CA LEU A 308 2.78 -0.79 4.55
C LEU A 308 2.42 0.33 3.57
N ALA A 309 1.71 0.01 2.49
CA ALA A 309 1.20 1.00 1.54
C ALA A 309 0.20 1.96 2.20
N GLU A 310 -0.71 1.44 3.05
CA GLU A 310 -1.61 2.31 3.82
C GLU A 310 -0.87 3.14 4.88
N ASN A 311 0.07 2.52 5.61
CA ASN A 311 0.94 3.26 6.54
C ASN A 311 1.72 4.40 5.84
N PHE A 312 2.19 4.15 4.62
CA PHE A 312 2.86 5.15 3.81
C PHE A 312 1.90 6.28 3.40
N CYS A 313 0.68 5.95 2.98
CA CYS A 313 -0.35 6.96 2.67
C CYS A 313 -0.63 7.86 3.90
N TYR A 314 -0.67 7.29 5.11
CA TYR A 314 -0.85 8.04 6.35
C TYR A 314 0.34 8.93 6.66
N LEU A 315 1.57 8.43 6.47
CA LEU A 315 2.78 9.25 6.60
C LEU A 315 2.76 10.44 5.63
N ILE A 316 2.42 10.22 4.36
CA ILE A 316 2.32 11.29 3.37
C ILE A 316 1.24 12.31 3.75
N SER A 317 0.08 11.84 4.21
CA SER A 317 -1.06 12.70 4.55
C SER A 317 -0.84 13.52 5.82
N PHE A 318 -0.29 12.91 6.87
CA PHE A 318 -0.28 13.51 8.22
C PHE A 318 1.13 13.84 8.74
N GLY A 319 2.18 13.27 8.16
CA GLY A 319 3.56 13.41 8.63
C GLY A 319 3.81 12.70 9.97
N PHE A 320 5.03 12.87 10.53
CA PHE A 320 5.48 12.09 11.69
C PHE A 320 4.74 12.34 13.01
N PHE A 321 4.06 13.48 13.12
CA PHE A 321 3.40 13.94 14.35
C PHE A 321 1.94 14.31 14.13
N GLY A 322 1.39 14.04 12.95
CA GLY A 322 -0.02 14.30 12.69
C GLY A 322 -0.88 13.40 13.56
N ARG A 323 -1.95 13.96 14.12
CA ARG A 323 -2.97 13.18 14.84
C ARG A 323 -4.00 12.70 13.82
N TYR A 324 -4.26 11.40 13.80
CA TYR A 324 -5.45 10.84 13.19
C TYR A 324 -6.61 11.03 14.17
N ASP A 325 -7.33 12.15 14.06
CA ASP A 325 -8.48 12.44 14.92
C ASP A 325 -9.65 12.92 14.05
N HIS A 326 -10.13 12.02 13.18
CA HIS A 326 -11.39 12.24 12.47
C HIS A 326 -12.48 11.38 13.08
N GLY A 327 -13.04 11.89 14.18
CA GLY A 327 -14.47 11.73 14.41
C GLY A 327 -15.25 12.52 13.37
N ILE A 328 -16.42 11.97 12.97
CA ILE A 328 -17.42 12.50 12.01
C ILE A 328 -17.04 12.09 10.57
N VAL A 329 -17.62 11.04 9.97
CA VAL A 329 -19.04 10.89 9.62
C VAL A 329 -19.55 9.45 9.84
N ASP A 330 -20.61 9.35 10.62
CA ASP A 330 -21.46 8.18 10.90
C ASP A 330 -20.86 7.01 11.72
N ARG A 331 -21.58 6.65 12.79
CA ARG A 331 -21.22 5.61 13.77
C ARG A 331 -21.42 4.20 13.23
N LYS A 332 -20.96 3.94 12.00
CA LYS A 332 -21.02 2.62 11.35
C LYS A 332 -19.74 2.16 10.68
N ILE A 333 -18.68 2.96 10.66
CA ILE A 333 -17.34 2.46 10.33
C ILE A 333 -16.42 2.93 11.44
N HIS A 334 -16.10 2.03 12.36
CA HIS A 334 -15.21 2.30 13.49
C HIS A 334 -13.78 2.39 12.96
N PHE A 335 -13.30 3.58 12.59
CA PHE A 335 -11.86 3.85 12.57
C PHE A 335 -11.47 4.30 13.98
N ILE A 336 -10.75 3.41 14.68
CA ILE A 336 -10.25 3.64 16.03
C ILE A 336 -9.09 4.64 15.94
N PRO A 337 -8.97 5.65 16.83
CA PRO A 337 -7.81 6.53 16.84
C PRO A 337 -6.57 5.73 17.25
N TYR A 338 -5.61 5.59 16.34
CA TYR A 338 -4.37 4.86 16.54
C TYR A 338 -3.25 5.74 17.13
N GLU A 339 -2.50 5.22 18.11
CA GLU A 339 -1.29 5.86 18.66
C GLU A 339 -0.08 5.58 17.75
N THR A 340 0.18 6.50 16.82
CA THR A 340 1.04 6.32 15.63
C THR A 340 2.50 6.85 15.63
N PRO A 341 3.19 7.29 16.71
CA PRO A 341 4.54 7.87 16.53
C PRO A 341 5.67 6.87 16.21
N GLY A 342 5.55 5.61 16.64
CA GLY A 342 6.66 4.65 16.62
C GLY A 342 6.96 4.08 15.23
N LEU A 343 5.94 3.48 14.60
CA LEU A 343 6.06 2.82 13.29
C LEU A 343 6.42 3.83 12.18
N ILE A 344 5.73 4.97 12.17
CA ILE A 344 5.93 6.05 11.20
C ILE A 344 7.36 6.60 11.28
N ARG A 345 7.93 6.73 12.50
CA ARG A 345 9.34 7.13 12.68
C ARG A 345 10.31 6.07 12.15
N ASN A 346 9.99 4.79 12.32
CA ASN A 346 10.82 3.71 11.77
C ASN A 346 10.77 3.69 10.24
N MET A 347 9.59 3.89 9.63
CA MET A 347 9.44 4.05 8.18
C MET A 347 10.28 5.21 7.67
N HIS A 348 10.23 6.38 8.33
CA HIS A 348 11.10 7.50 7.98
C HIS A 348 12.57 7.14 7.97
N SER A 349 13.05 6.54 9.06
CA SER A 349 14.46 6.19 9.18
C SER A 349 14.91 5.22 8.11
N THR A 350 14.04 4.34 7.63
CA THR A 350 14.37 3.41 6.55
C THR A 350 14.29 4.12 5.19
N LEU A 351 13.27 4.94 4.95
CA LEU A 351 13.12 5.77 3.76
C LEU A 351 14.26 6.79 3.55
N LEU A 352 15.00 7.16 4.60
CA LEU A 352 16.19 8.01 4.48
C LEU A 352 17.48 7.26 4.11
N LYS A 353 17.49 5.93 4.22
CA LYS A 353 18.67 5.09 3.94
C LYS A 353 18.73 4.63 2.48
N HIS A 354 17.60 4.70 1.79
CA HIS A 354 17.45 4.48 0.36
C HIS A 354 17.30 5.85 -0.30
#